data_AF-A0A7U9T863-F1
#
_entry.id   AF-A0A7U9T863-F1
#
_cell.length_a   1.000
_cell.length_b   1.000
_cell.length_c   1.000
_cell.angle_alpha   90.00
_cell.angle_beta   90.00
_cell.angle_gamma   90.00
#
_symmetry.space_group_name_H-M   'P 1'
#
loop_
_entity.id
_entity.type
_entity.pdbx_description
1 polymer ?
#
loop_
_entity_poly.entity_id
_entity_poly.type
_entity_poly.pdbx_seq_one_letter_code
_entity_poly.pdbx_strand_id
1 'polypeptide(L)' 'MENINVQLINMDTKIPEQLIRNDDDSYTIFLNARLSQESRLKSYYHALQHIKDNDFEKADTGEIEIHAHNAGFVTESNLN' A
#
# COMPACT_ATOMS: atom_id res chain seq x y z
N MET A 1 -12.34 6.89 21.78
CA MET A 1 -12.40 6.08 20.56
C MET A 1 -11.83 6.95 19.46
N GLU A 2 -10.84 6.46 18.72
CA GLU A 2 -10.30 7.20 17.58
C GLU A 2 -11.35 7.24 16.47
N ASN A 3 -11.46 8.38 15.80
CA ASN A 3 -12.44 8.57 14.74
C ASN A 3 -11.82 8.10 13.43
N ILE A 4 -12.23 6.92 12.96
CA ILE A 4 -11.65 6.27 11.78
C ILE A 4 -12.72 6.20 10.70
N ASN A 5 -12.45 6.86 9.57
CA ASN A 5 -13.23 6.80 8.36
C ASN A 5 -12.58 5.84 7.36
N VAL A 6 -13.36 4.95 6.74
CA VAL A 6 -12.86 3.99 5.75
C VAL A 6 -13.58 4.20 4.43
N GLN A 7 -12.81 4.46 3.37
CA GLN A 7 -13.34 4.70 2.04
C GLN A 7 -12.81 3.69 1.02
N LEU A 8 -13.73 3.15 0.24
CA LEU A 8 -13.45 2.27 -0.87
C LEU A 8 -13.40 3.10 -2.15
N ILE A 9 -12.22 3.22 -2.75
CA ILE A 9 -12.04 4.01 -3.96
C ILE A 9 -11.29 3.23 -5.03
N ASN A 10 -11.56 3.52 -6.30
CA ASN A 10 -10.82 2.94 -7.42
C ASN A 10 -9.47 3.65 -7.53
N MET A 11 -8.40 2.97 -7.12
CA MET A 11 -7.03 3.47 -7.23
C MET A 11 -6.28 2.72 -8.35
N ASP A 12 -5.06 3.18 -8.66
CA ASP A 12 -4.14 2.37 -9.45
C ASP A 12 -3.92 1.02 -8.74
N THR A 13 -3.81 -0.08 -9.50
CA THR A 13 -3.55 -1.42 -8.96
C THR A 13 -2.26 -1.52 -8.14
N LYS A 14 -1.33 -0.58 -8.33
CA LYS A 14 -0.09 -0.51 -7.56
C LYS A 14 -0.23 0.08 -6.16
N ILE A 15 -1.36 0.74 -5.87
CA ILE A 15 -1.61 1.38 -4.58
C ILE A 15 -2.68 0.58 -3.84
N PRO A 16 -2.32 -0.17 -2.78
CA PRO A 16 -3.26 -1.02 -2.08
C PRO A 16 -4.11 -0.25 -1.05
N GLU A 17 -3.52 0.74 -0.39
CA GLU A 17 -4.14 1.61 0.60
C GLU A 17 -3.58 3.05 0.55
N GLN A 18 -4.19 3.94 1.32
CA GLN A 18 -3.59 5.20 1.71
C GLN A 18 -4.15 5.60 3.08
N LEU A 19 -3.28 5.96 4.02
CA LEU A 19 -3.67 6.45 5.34
C LEU A 19 -3.41 7.96 5.42
N ILE A 20 -4.42 8.71 5.84
CA ILE A 20 -4.32 10.16 6.08
C ILE A 20 -4.76 10.44 7.50
N ARG A 21 -3.95 11.21 8.23
CA ARG A 21 -4.36 11.87 9.48
C ARG A 21 -4.92 13.25 9.13
N ASN A 22 -6.15 13.50 9.52
CA ASN A 22 -6.84 14.77 9.29
C ASN A 22 -6.46 15.80 10.37
N ASP A 23 -6.70 17.07 10.08
CA ASP A 23 -6.41 18.20 10.99
C ASP A 23 -7.23 18.16 12.30
N ASP A 24 -8.34 17.41 12.31
CA ASP A 24 -9.23 17.22 13.46
C ASP A 24 -8.86 16.00 14.34
N ASP A 25 -7.65 15.46 14.17
CA ASP A 25 -7.16 14.23 14.82
C ASP A 25 -7.98 12.96 14.46
N SER A 26 -8.78 12.99 13.41
CA SER A 26 -9.37 11.79 12.82
C SER A 26 -8.45 11.14 11.78
N TYR A 27 -8.74 9.88 11.44
CA TYR A 27 -8.01 9.12 10.43
C TYR A 27 -8.91 8.75 9.27
N THR A 28 -8.39 8.82 8.05
CA THR A 28 -9.05 8.31 6.86
C THR A 28 -8.19 7.25 6.19
N ILE A 29 -8.75 6.04 6.08
CA ILE A 29 -8.16 4.91 5.38
C ILE A 29 -8.83 4.78 4.02
N PHE A 30 -8.07 4.93 2.95
CA PHE A 30 -8.50 4.63 1.59
C PHE A 30 -8.05 3.21 1.25
N LEU A 31 -8.97 2.39 0.75
CA LEU A 31 -8.71 1.03 0.32
C LEU A 31 -9.03 0.87 -1.16
N ASN A 32 -8.14 0.19 -1.88
CA ASN A 32 -8.35 0.00 -3.31
C ASN A 32 -9.50 -0.98 -3.56
N ALA A 33 -10.58 -0.47 -4.15
CA ALA A 33 -11.78 -1.24 -4.45
C ALA A 33 -11.54 -2.32 -5.53
N ARG A 34 -10.45 -2.21 -6.29
CA ARG A 34 -10.08 -3.16 -7.35
C ARG A 34 -9.32 -4.39 -6.84
N LEU A 35 -8.89 -4.37 -5.57
CA LEU A 35 -8.23 -5.51 -4.95
C LEU A 35 -9.23 -6.59 -4.50
N SER A 36 -8.74 -7.82 -4.37
CA SER A 36 -9.51 -8.91 -3.78
C SER A 36 -9.89 -8.58 -2.33
N GLN A 37 -10.94 -9.23 -1.83
CA GLN A 37 -11.39 -9.04 -0.45
C GLN A 37 -10.27 -9.34 0.56
N GLU A 38 -9.47 -10.39 0.33
CA GLU A 38 -8.36 -10.78 1.21
C GLU A 38 -7.24 -9.73 1.20
N SER A 39 -6.82 -9.29 0.01
CA SER A 39 -5.80 -8.24 -0.15
C SER A 39 -6.25 -6.95 0.54
N ARG A 40 -7.52 -6.57 0.36
CA ARG A 40 -8.08 -5.40 1.01
C ARG A 40 -8.15 -5.52 2.53
N LEU A 41 -8.44 -6.71 3.05
CA LEU A 41 -8.44 -6.98 4.50
C LEU A 41 -7.02 -6.84 5.07
N LYS A 42 -6.00 -7.33 4.36
CA LYS A 42 -4.60 -7.17 4.72
C LYS A 42 -4.22 -5.69 4.78
N SER A 43 -4.53 -4.92 3.73
CA SER A 43 -4.27 -3.47 3.68
C SER A 43 -4.99 -2.71 4.79
N TYR A 44 -6.23 -3.08 5.11
CA TYR A 44 -6.96 -2.50 6.23
C TYR A 44 -6.31 -2.78 7.58
N TYR A 45 -5.87 -4.03 7.81
CA TYR A 45 -5.17 -4.40 9.04
C TYR A 45 -3.84 -3.64 9.18
N HIS A 46 -3.08 -3.52 8.09
CA HIS A 46 -1.86 -2.71 8.04
C HIS A 46 -2.14 -1.25 8.45
N ALA A 47 -3.17 -0.61 7.87
CA ALA A 47 -3.52 0.77 8.22
C ALA A 47 -3.90 0.94 9.70
N LEU A 48 -4.59 -0.03 10.29
CA LEU A 48 -4.91 -0.01 11.72
C LEU A 48 -3.66 -0.16 12.61
N GLN A 49 -2.67 -0.94 12.18
CA GLN A 49 -1.40 -1.04 12.91
C GLN A 49 -0.66 0.30 12.89
N HIS A 50 -0.61 1.00 11.75
CA HIS A 50 0.00 2.33 11.65
C HIS A 50 -0.66 3.35 12.59
N ILE A 51 -2.01 3.33 12.66
CA ILE A 51 -2.76 4.18 13.59
C ILE A 51 -2.39 3.86 15.05
N LYS A 52 -2.35 2.57 15.42
CA LYS A 52 -2.07 2.13 16.78
C LYS A 52 -0.63 2.42 17.22
N ASP A 53 0.33 2.23 16.33
CA ASP A 53 1.76 2.38 16.61
C ASP A 53 2.25 3.82 16.38
N ASN A 54 1.36 4.73 15.94
CA ASN A 54 1.65 6.12 15.58
C ASN A 54 2.77 6.28 14.52
N ASP A 55 3.02 5.23 13.75
CA ASP A 55 4.05 5.18 12.71
C ASP A 55 3.42 5.58 11.36
N PHE A 56 3.26 6.89 11.17
CA PHE A 56 2.74 7.50 9.94
C PHE A 56 3.80 7.63 8.83
N GLU A 57 5.05 7.22 9.07
CA GLU A 57 6.18 7.48 8.16
C GLU A 57 6.55 6.30 7.26
N LYS A 58 5.93 5.14 7.45
CA LYS A 58 6.09 4.01 6.53
C LYS A 58 4.81 3.77 5.75
N ALA A 59 4.49 4.71 4.86
CA ALA A 59 3.88 4.28 3.62
C ALA A 59 4.81 3.19 3.06
N ASP A 60 4.29 1.98 2.88
CA ASP A 60 5.03 0.85 2.31
C ASP A 60 5.24 1.12 0.80
N THR A 61 5.87 2.26 0.49
CA THR A 61 6.29 2.68 -0.83
C THR A 61 7.48 1.81 -1.24
N GLY A 62 7.20 0.60 -1.71
CA GLY A 62 7.99 0.02 -2.80
C GLY A 62 8.97 -1.12 -2.52
N GLU A 63 8.88 -1.88 -1.43
CA GLU A 63 9.85 -2.99 -1.21
C GLU A 63 9.60 -4.28 -2.02
N ILE A 64 8.69 -4.30 -3.00
CA ILE A 64 8.63 -5.40 -4.00
C ILE A 64 8.40 -4.91 -5.44
N GLU A 65 8.87 -3.71 -5.82
CA GLU A 65 8.94 -3.35 -7.26
C GLU A 65 10.36 -3.00 -7.75
N ILE A 66 11.41 -3.41 -7.01
CA ILE A 66 12.81 -3.24 -7.45
C ILE A 66 13.58 -4.58 -7.60
N HIS A 67 13.10 -5.70 -7.06
CA HIS A 67 13.78 -6.99 -7.29
C HIS A 67 13.29 -7.77 -8.53
N ALA A 68 12.15 -7.42 -9.12
CA ALA A 68 11.67 -8.06 -10.35
C ALA A 68 12.13 -7.36 -11.65
N HIS A 69 12.65 -6.12 -11.57
CA HIS A 69 13.13 -5.38 -12.74
C HIS A 69 14.63 -5.56 -13.02
N ASN A 70 15.27 -6.57 -12.42
CA ASN A 70 16.66 -6.96 -12.72
C ASN A 70 16.80 -8.42 -13.19
N ALA A 71 15.70 -9.18 -13.29
CA ALA A 71 15.72 -10.59 -13.70
C ALA A 71 15.35 -10.81 -15.19
N GLY A 72 15.50 -9.78 -16.04
CA GLY A 72 14.93 -9.77 -17.39
C GLY A 72 15.86 -9.45 -18.58
N PHE A 73 17.16 -9.21 -18.38
CA PHE A 73 18.09 -9.04 -19.51
C PHE A 73 19.12 -10.18 -19.53
N VAL A 74 18.69 -11.33 -20.03
CA VAL A 74 19.57 -12.20 -20.83
C VAL A 74 20.03 -11.39 -22.04
N THR A 75 21.29 -10.98 -22.06
CA THR A 75 21.95 -10.65 -23.33
C THR A 75 22.75 -11.88 -23.74
N GLU A 76 22.16 -12.65 -24.64
CA GLU A 76 22.91 -13.55 -25.50
C GLU A 76 23.94 -12.70 -26.26
N SER A 77 25.20 -12.75 -25.83
CA SER A 77 26.32 -12.13 -26.54
C SER A 77 27.61 -12.86 -26.17
N ASN A 78 27.69 -14.13 -26.57
CA ASN A 78 29.00 -14.76 -26.78
C ASN A 78 28.90 -15.77 -27.94
N LEU A 79 28.68 -15.21 -29.13
CA LEU A 79 29.07 -15.79 -30.41
C LEU A 79 30.12 -14.86 -31.01
N ASN A 80 31.38 -15.12 -30.65
CA ASN A 80 32.57 -15.08 -31.52
C ASN A 80 33.82 -15.41 -30.71
#